data_AF-X0TA85-F1
#
_entry.id   AF-X0TA85-F1
#
_cell.length_a   1.000
_cell.length_b   1.000
_cell.length_c   1.000
_cell.angle_alpha   90.00
_cell.angle_beta   90.00
_cell.angle_gamma   90.00
#
_symmetry.space_group_name_H-M   'P 1'
#
loop_
_entity.id
_entity.type
_entity.pdbx_description
1 polymer ?
#
loop_
_entity_poly.entity_id
_entity_poly.type
_entity_poly.pdbx_seq_one_letter_code
_entity_poly.pdbx_strand_id
1 'polypeptide(L)'
;MTKTSLVPLFVFLLPAIACGCAKTEVVIKLQPALPGALAWGVPKHPSIPMGRLGFPLGTYVTIEGHRIDGKKTGTRTLLVDAMDGVKLDNPIRIGISNVRAPGLPKEVRCIVRGYESGEMIGVPLAVAKAENLPFPQKGWGFHRYFIVTSVVEP
;
A
#
# COMPACT_ATOMS: atom_id res chain seq x y z
N MET A 1 30.78 -29.45 38.68
CA MET A 1 30.59 -28.44 39.73
C MET A 1 29.42 -27.55 39.33
N THR A 2 28.25 -27.85 39.85
CA THR A 2 26.93 -27.26 39.52
C THR A 2 26.64 -26.10 40.47
N LYS A 3 26.52 -24.87 39.94
CA LYS A 3 26.00 -23.72 40.69
C LYS A 3 24.57 -23.44 40.25
N THR A 4 23.64 -23.91 41.06
CA THR A 4 22.21 -23.60 41.00
C THR A 4 22.01 -22.21 41.59
N SER A 5 21.71 -21.22 40.75
CA SER A 5 21.40 -19.85 41.18
C SER A 5 19.89 -19.68 41.21
N LEU A 6 19.34 -19.53 42.42
CA LEU A 6 17.96 -19.15 42.68
C LEU A 6 17.81 -17.65 42.43
N VAL A 7 16.98 -17.29 41.45
CA VAL A 7 16.57 -15.90 41.18
C VAL A 7 15.22 -15.67 41.88
N PRO A 8 15.06 -14.60 42.68
CA PRO A 8 13.82 -14.33 43.40
C PRO A 8 12.69 -13.88 42.47
N LEU A 9 11.51 -14.43 42.73
CA LEU A 9 10.26 -14.15 42.05
C LEU A 9 9.71 -12.80 42.54
N PHE A 10 10.00 -11.71 41.83
CA PHE A 10 9.36 -10.41 42.09
C PHE A 10 7.97 -10.38 41.44
N VAL A 11 6.94 -10.58 42.26
CA VAL A 11 5.54 -10.39 41.88
C VAL A 11 5.23 -8.90 41.94
N PHE A 12 5.26 -8.23 40.78
CA PHE A 12 4.75 -6.86 40.66
C PHE A 12 3.23 -6.91 40.47
N LEU A 13 2.49 -6.54 41.53
CA LEU A 13 1.09 -6.13 41.39
C LEU A 13 1.06 -4.79 40.63
N LEU A 14 0.64 -4.83 39.37
CA LEU A 14 0.29 -3.64 38.60
C LEU A 14 -1.16 -3.24 38.94
N PRO A 15 -1.42 -1.95 39.24
CA PRO A 15 -2.79 -1.46 39.43
C PRO A 15 -3.55 -1.52 38.10
N ALA A 16 -4.78 -2.02 38.16
CA ALA A 16 -5.73 -2.02 37.05
C ALA A 16 -6.07 -0.57 36.69
N ILE A 17 -5.41 -0.03 35.67
CA ILE A 17 -5.78 1.25 35.06
C ILE A 17 -7.00 0.97 34.20
N ALA A 18 -8.17 1.33 34.72
CA ALA A 18 -9.42 1.36 33.98
C ALA A 18 -9.29 2.36 32.83
N CYS A 19 -9.02 1.82 31.63
CA CYS A 19 -8.96 2.60 30.41
C CYS A 19 -10.40 2.99 30.02
N GLY A 20 -10.82 4.18 30.47
CA GLY A 20 -12.04 4.83 30.02
C GLY A 20 -11.97 5.05 28.52
N CYS A 21 -12.68 4.21 27.77
CA CYS A 21 -12.83 4.30 26.32
C CYS A 21 -13.70 5.53 25.99
N ALA A 22 -13.08 6.72 26.02
CA ALA A 22 -13.71 7.93 25.51
C ALA A 22 -13.81 7.78 23.99
N LYS A 23 -15.02 7.46 23.51
CA LYS A 23 -15.38 7.55 22.09
C LYS A 23 -15.32 9.03 21.68
N THR A 24 -14.15 9.46 21.23
CA THR A 24 -14.01 10.75 20.58
C THR A 24 -14.61 10.61 19.18
N GLU A 25 -15.89 10.94 19.05
CA GLU A 25 -16.53 11.14 17.75
C GLU A 25 -15.84 12.33 17.08
N VAL A 26 -14.88 12.06 16.20
CA VAL A 26 -14.32 13.06 15.31
C VAL A 26 -15.40 13.36 14.28
N VAL A 27 -16.25 14.34 14.58
CA VAL A 27 -17.19 14.92 13.62
C VAL A 27 -16.36 15.69 12.60
N ILE A 28 -15.95 15.02 11.53
CA ILE A 28 -15.35 15.65 10.36
C ILE A 28 -16.49 16.47 9.72
N LYS A 29 -16.56 17.76 10.05
CA LYS A 29 -17.35 18.73 9.29
C LYS A 29 -16.75 18.77 7.88
N LEU A 30 -17.35 18.02 6.95
CA LEU A 30 -17.12 18.17 5.53
C LEU A 30 -17.37 19.65 5.21
N GLN A 31 -16.30 20.38 4.91
CA GLN A 31 -16.43 21.76 4.46
C GLN A 31 -17.25 21.72 3.17
N PRO A 32 -18.37 22.49 3.09
CA PRO A 32 -19.15 22.54 1.88
C PRO A 32 -18.24 23.01 0.74
N ALA A 33 -18.27 22.28 -0.36
CA ALA A 33 -17.52 22.61 -1.56
C ALA A 33 -17.78 24.08 -1.92
N LEU A 34 -16.69 24.84 -2.10
CA LEU A 34 -16.74 26.28 -2.40
C LEU A 34 -17.70 26.53 -3.59
N PRO A 35 -18.81 27.26 -3.41
CA PRO A 35 -19.70 27.62 -4.50
C PRO A 35 -19.04 28.74 -5.31
N GLY A 36 -18.27 28.35 -6.32
CA GLY A 36 -17.54 29.30 -7.15
C GLY A 36 -16.45 28.73 -8.06
N ALA A 37 -16.22 27.41 -8.05
CA ALA A 37 -15.34 26.76 -9.01
C ALA A 37 -16.00 26.72 -10.40
N LEU A 38 -15.85 27.85 -11.09
CA LEU A 38 -15.85 28.08 -12.54
C LEU A 38 -16.52 27.02 -13.42
N ALA A 39 -17.61 27.43 -14.07
CA ALA A 39 -18.30 26.76 -15.17
C ALA A 39 -17.48 26.75 -16.48
N TRP A 40 -16.20 26.37 -16.42
CA TRP A 40 -15.53 25.81 -17.60
C TRP A 40 -16.06 24.40 -17.71
N GLY A 41 -16.83 24.10 -18.76
CA GLY A 41 -17.35 22.76 -18.99
C GLY A 41 -16.23 21.76 -18.80
N VAL A 42 -16.26 21.04 -17.68
CA VAL A 42 -15.23 20.06 -17.33
C VAL A 42 -15.21 19.11 -18.52
N PRO A 43 -14.14 19.10 -19.35
CA PRO A 43 -14.03 18.13 -20.40
C PRO A 43 -14.27 16.80 -19.71
N LYS A 44 -15.17 15.95 -20.23
CA LYS A 44 -15.35 14.60 -19.69
C LYS A 44 -13.94 13.99 -19.68
N HIS A 45 -13.30 14.00 -18.51
CA HIS A 45 -11.92 13.57 -18.41
C HIS A 45 -11.93 12.14 -18.95
N PRO A 46 -10.97 11.77 -19.82
CA PRO A 46 -10.83 10.37 -20.19
C PRO A 46 -10.86 9.58 -18.89
N SER A 47 -11.75 8.58 -18.81
CA SER A 47 -11.99 7.84 -17.58
C SER A 47 -10.66 7.43 -16.98
N ILE A 48 -10.37 7.87 -15.76
CA ILE A 48 -9.11 7.57 -15.07
C ILE A 48 -8.92 6.05 -15.12
N PRO A 49 -7.75 5.55 -15.55
CA PRO A 49 -7.53 4.12 -15.64
C PRO A 49 -7.84 3.42 -14.31
N MET A 50 -8.40 2.22 -14.40
CA MET A 50 -8.64 1.40 -13.21
C MET A 50 -7.34 0.74 -12.75
N GLY A 51 -7.08 0.82 -11.44
CA GLY A 51 -6.00 0.15 -10.74
C GLY A 51 -6.19 -1.37 -10.66
N ARG A 52 -5.26 -2.07 -10.01
CA ARG A 52 -5.40 -3.52 -9.77
C ARG A 52 -6.35 -3.82 -8.61
N LEU A 53 -6.52 -2.89 -7.68
CA LEU A 53 -7.41 -3.03 -6.52
C LEU A 53 -8.88 -2.78 -6.87
N GLY A 54 -9.20 -2.44 -8.13
CA GLY A 54 -10.57 -2.17 -8.56
C GLY A 54 -11.04 -0.73 -8.33
N PHE A 55 -10.13 0.20 -8.05
CA PHE A 55 -10.41 1.64 -7.92
C PHE A 55 -9.70 2.44 -9.02
N PRO A 56 -10.20 3.63 -9.40
CA PRO A 56 -9.44 4.56 -10.24
C PRO A 56 -8.07 4.86 -9.62
N LEU A 57 -7.04 5.01 -10.46
CA LEU A 57 -5.71 5.44 -9.98
C LEU A 57 -5.81 6.77 -9.22
N GLY A 58 -5.02 6.91 -8.16
CA GLY A 58 -5.05 8.05 -7.24
C GLY A 58 -6.10 7.93 -6.12
N THR A 59 -6.96 6.91 -6.12
CA THR A 59 -7.90 6.69 -5.01
C THR A 59 -7.15 6.36 -3.73
N TYR A 60 -7.43 7.12 -2.67
CA TYR A 60 -6.83 6.92 -1.36
C TYR A 60 -7.51 5.75 -0.64
N VAL A 61 -6.75 4.70 -0.34
CA VAL A 61 -7.24 3.46 0.28
C VAL A 61 -6.29 2.95 1.36
N THR A 62 -6.81 2.18 2.31
CA THR A 62 -6.01 1.38 3.25
C THR A 62 -5.91 -0.04 2.71
N ILE A 63 -4.69 -0.57 2.59
CA ILE A 63 -4.45 -1.95 2.20
C ILE A 63 -3.72 -2.70 3.31
N GLU A 64 -4.05 -3.99 3.42
CA GLU A 64 -3.48 -4.88 4.40
C GLU A 64 -2.98 -6.15 3.71
N GLY A 65 -1.86 -6.67 4.18
CA GLY A 65 -1.35 -7.92 3.64
C GLY A 65 0.02 -8.30 4.16
N HIS A 66 0.63 -9.26 3.49
CA HIS A 66 1.95 -9.78 3.86
C HIS A 66 2.94 -9.63 2.70
N ARG A 67 4.20 -9.37 3.03
CA ARG A 67 5.27 -9.44 2.04
C ARG A 67 5.33 -10.84 1.44
N ILE A 68 5.47 -10.92 0.12
CA ILE A 68 5.74 -12.18 -0.57
C ILE A 68 7.15 -12.20 -1.17
N ASP A 69 7.92 -13.21 -0.79
CA ASP A 69 9.22 -13.51 -1.37
C ASP A 69 9.08 -14.61 -2.44
N GLY A 70 9.79 -14.48 -3.55
CA GLY A 70 9.68 -15.40 -4.67
C GLY A 70 10.64 -15.05 -5.80
N LYS A 71 10.92 -16.01 -6.69
CA LYS A 71 11.91 -15.85 -7.77
C LYS A 71 11.67 -14.65 -8.70
N LYS A 72 10.43 -14.15 -8.76
CA LYS A 72 10.01 -13.00 -9.59
C LYS A 72 9.33 -11.89 -8.79
N THR A 73 9.37 -11.93 -7.46
CA THR A 73 8.79 -10.89 -6.60
C THR A 73 9.90 -10.20 -5.83
N GLY A 74 9.99 -8.87 -5.99
CA GLY A 74 10.95 -8.07 -5.24
C GLY A 74 10.53 -7.92 -3.78
N THR A 75 11.45 -7.46 -2.93
CA THR A 75 11.27 -7.22 -1.48
C THR A 75 10.21 -6.16 -1.12
N ARG A 76 9.59 -5.56 -2.15
CA ARG A 76 8.57 -4.52 -2.08
C ARG A 76 7.21 -5.00 -2.60
N THR A 77 7.02 -6.31 -2.75
CA THR A 77 5.75 -6.88 -3.21
C THR A 77 4.91 -7.27 -2.01
N LEU A 78 3.74 -6.66 -1.89
CA LEU A 78 2.74 -6.99 -0.88
C LEU A 78 1.67 -7.87 -1.53
N LEU A 79 1.30 -8.97 -0.87
CA LEU A 79 0.11 -9.74 -1.19
C LEU A 79 -1.03 -9.19 -0.32
N VAL A 80 -1.84 -8.32 -0.93
CA VAL A 80 -2.97 -7.65 -0.29
C VAL A 80 -4.11 -8.65 -0.15
N ASP A 81 -4.56 -8.89 1.08
CA ASP A 81 -5.66 -9.80 1.38
C ASP A 81 -6.86 -9.09 2.02
N ALA A 82 -6.71 -7.83 2.45
CA ALA A 82 -7.81 -7.00 2.91
C ALA A 82 -7.59 -5.52 2.51
N MET A 83 -8.69 -4.79 2.44
CA MET A 83 -8.73 -3.39 2.06
C MET A 83 -9.80 -2.68 2.87
N ASP A 84 -9.41 -1.58 3.53
CA ASP A 84 -10.24 -0.86 4.49
C ASP A 84 -10.92 -1.80 5.51
N GLY A 85 -10.17 -2.79 6.02
CA GLY A 85 -10.65 -3.81 6.96
C GLY A 85 -11.52 -4.92 6.36
N VAL A 86 -11.84 -4.86 5.06
CA VAL A 86 -12.66 -5.87 4.37
C VAL A 86 -11.76 -6.87 3.66
N LYS A 87 -11.89 -8.16 4.00
CA LYS A 87 -11.13 -9.24 3.37
C LYS A 87 -11.53 -9.42 1.90
N LEU A 88 -10.54 -9.59 1.03
CA LEU A 88 -10.72 -9.85 -0.40
C LEU A 88 -10.90 -11.34 -0.65
N ASP A 89 -11.81 -11.71 -1.56
CA ASP A 89 -12.01 -13.10 -1.98
C ASP A 89 -10.75 -13.68 -2.63
N ASN A 90 -10.04 -12.85 -3.40
CA ASN A 90 -8.81 -13.21 -4.10
C ASN A 90 -7.70 -12.21 -3.74
N PRO A 91 -6.64 -12.66 -3.03
CA PRO A 91 -5.53 -11.78 -2.69
C PRO A 91 -4.81 -11.22 -3.93
N ILE A 92 -4.45 -9.94 -3.89
CA ILE A 92 -3.89 -9.19 -5.02
C ILE A 92 -2.41 -8.90 -4.78
N ARG A 93 -1.56 -9.22 -5.75
CA ARG A 93 -0.12 -8.87 -5.70
C ARG A 93 0.10 -7.46 -6.19
N ILE A 94 0.65 -6.60 -5.33
CA ILE A 94 0.96 -5.21 -5.64
C ILE A 94 2.41 -4.87 -5.29
N GLY A 95 3.09 -4.18 -6.20
CA GLY A 95 4.42 -3.64 -5.93
C GLY A 95 4.32 -2.27 -5.27
N ILE A 96 5.10 -2.03 -4.22
CA ILE A 96 5.18 -0.74 -3.54
C ILE A 96 6.42 0.01 -4.04
N SER A 97 6.23 1.17 -4.65
CA SER A 97 7.33 1.85 -5.36
C SER A 97 8.26 2.62 -4.42
N ASN A 98 7.70 3.28 -3.40
CA ASN A 98 8.42 4.23 -2.55
C ASN A 98 8.95 3.67 -1.21
N VAL A 99 8.97 2.35 -1.03
CA VAL A 99 9.60 1.71 0.13
C VAL A 99 11.08 1.45 -0.17
N ARG A 100 11.98 1.94 0.68
CA ARG A 100 13.44 1.78 0.53
C ARG A 100 13.93 0.46 1.13
N ALA A 101 15.21 0.13 0.93
CA ALA A 101 15.85 -1.01 1.60
C ALA A 101 15.74 -0.86 3.13
N PRO A 102 15.47 -1.94 3.89
CA PRO A 102 15.51 -3.36 3.50
C PRO A 102 14.26 -3.89 2.75
N GLY A 103 13.25 -3.05 2.52
CA GLY A 103 11.97 -3.43 1.91
C GLY A 103 10.86 -3.57 2.96
N LEU A 104 9.80 -4.29 2.60
CA LEU A 104 8.73 -4.63 3.55
C LEU A 104 9.25 -5.65 4.58
N PRO A 105 8.78 -5.63 5.84
CA PRO A 105 9.14 -6.64 6.81
C PRO A 105 8.65 -8.03 6.34
N LYS A 106 9.41 -9.06 6.71
CA LYS A 106 9.07 -10.45 6.40
C LYS A 106 8.14 -10.99 7.48
N GLU A 107 7.16 -11.80 7.07
CA GLU A 107 6.27 -12.54 7.98
C GLU A 107 5.41 -11.66 8.92
N VAL A 108 5.48 -10.33 8.79
CA VAL A 108 4.61 -9.38 9.50
C VAL A 108 3.49 -8.92 8.59
N ARG A 109 2.30 -8.67 9.16
CA ARG A 109 1.17 -8.07 8.46
C ARG A 109 1.37 -6.56 8.39
N CYS A 110 1.51 -6.04 7.19
CA CYS A 110 1.61 -4.60 6.96
C CYS A 110 0.21 -4.01 6.81
N ILE A 111 -0.06 -2.88 7.48
CA ILE A 111 -1.24 -2.06 7.25
C ILE A 111 -0.77 -0.69 6.79
N VAL A 112 -1.02 -0.36 5.53
CA VAL A 112 -0.52 0.88 4.92
C VAL A 112 -1.63 1.63 4.21
N ARG A 113 -1.50 2.96 4.19
CA ARG A 113 -2.42 3.85 3.47
C ARG A 113 -1.72 4.53 2.31
N GLY A 114 -2.43 4.73 1.23
CA GLY A 114 -1.86 5.30 0.03
C GLY A 114 -2.79 5.21 -1.16
N TYR A 115 -2.22 5.14 -2.35
CA TYR A 115 -2.99 5.06 -3.59
C TYR A 115 -2.24 4.26 -4.65
N GLU A 116 -2.99 3.68 -5.57
CA GLU A 116 -2.42 3.11 -6.80
C GLU A 116 -2.05 4.21 -7.78
N SER A 117 -0.88 4.05 -8.39
CA SER A 117 -0.39 4.85 -9.50
C SER A 117 0.08 3.92 -10.62
N GLY A 118 0.53 4.49 -11.73
CA GLY A 118 1.17 3.71 -12.76
C GLY A 118 2.02 4.55 -13.69
N GLU A 119 2.83 3.85 -14.48
CA GLU A 119 3.74 4.45 -15.45
C GLU A 119 3.78 3.58 -16.71
N MET A 120 4.10 4.20 -17.84
CA MET A 120 4.44 3.44 -19.04
C MET A 120 5.87 2.91 -18.91
N ILE A 121 6.05 1.60 -19.09
CA ILE A 121 7.36 0.93 -19.05
C ILE A 121 7.69 0.28 -20.39
N GLY A 122 8.98 0.08 -20.63
CA GLY A 122 9.49 -0.59 -21.82
C GLY A 122 9.58 0.36 -23.02
N VAL A 123 9.79 -0.21 -24.20
CA VAL A 123 9.85 0.52 -25.47
C VAL A 123 8.87 -0.14 -26.44
N PRO A 124 7.98 0.60 -27.13
CA PRO A 124 7.11 0.03 -28.15
C PRO A 124 7.93 -0.71 -29.21
N LEU A 125 7.47 -1.91 -29.60
CA LEU A 125 8.23 -2.75 -30.53
C LEU A 125 8.51 -2.05 -31.88
N ALA A 126 7.58 -1.24 -32.37
CA ALA A 126 7.77 -0.47 -33.60
C ALA A 126 8.91 0.55 -33.47
N VAL A 127 9.00 1.25 -32.33
CA VAL A 127 10.09 2.20 -32.04
C VAL A 127 11.41 1.45 -31.91
N ALA A 128 11.45 0.35 -31.17
CA ALA A 128 12.66 -0.45 -31.03
C ALA A 128 13.20 -0.95 -32.37
N LYS A 129 12.32 -1.34 -33.31
CA LYS A 129 12.71 -1.74 -34.68
C LYS A 129 13.21 -0.56 -35.51
N ALA A 130 12.52 0.58 -35.48
CA ALA A 130 12.88 1.76 -36.26
C ALA A 130 14.25 2.33 -35.86
N GLU A 131 14.53 2.33 -34.55
CA GLU A 131 15.76 2.88 -33.97
C GLU A 131 16.87 1.81 -33.80
N ASN A 132 16.66 0.59 -34.31
CA ASN A 132 17.58 -0.55 -34.18
C ASN A 132 18.08 -0.78 -32.74
N LEU A 133 17.17 -0.69 -31.76
CA LEU A 133 17.47 -0.90 -30.34
C LEU A 133 17.53 -2.40 -30.01
N PRO A 134 18.37 -2.82 -29.03
CA PRO A 134 18.31 -4.17 -28.51
C PRO A 134 16.93 -4.46 -27.91
N PHE A 135 16.53 -5.74 -27.93
CA PHE A 135 15.21 -6.14 -27.44
C PHE A 135 15.03 -5.72 -25.97
N PRO A 136 13.99 -4.94 -25.62
CA PRO A 136 13.84 -4.41 -24.28
C PRO A 136 13.56 -5.54 -23.28
N GLN A 137 14.25 -5.54 -22.14
CA GLN A 137 14.05 -6.55 -21.08
C GLN A 137 12.63 -6.53 -20.50
N LYS A 138 11.94 -5.37 -20.58
CA LYS A 138 10.53 -5.21 -20.21
C LYS A 138 9.73 -4.93 -21.46
N GLY A 139 8.68 -5.72 -21.69
CA GLY A 139 7.70 -5.43 -22.74
C GLY A 139 7.03 -4.08 -22.52
N TRP A 140 6.64 -3.43 -23.61
CA TRP A 140 5.87 -2.18 -23.57
C TRP A 140 4.53 -2.39 -22.88
N GLY A 141 4.22 -1.58 -21.87
CA GLY A 141 2.93 -1.65 -21.21
C GLY A 141 2.77 -0.68 -20.04
N PHE A 142 1.55 -0.60 -19.53
CA PHE A 142 1.22 0.20 -18.36
C PHE A 142 1.47 -0.61 -17.07
N HIS A 143 2.49 -0.21 -16.31
CA HIS A 143 2.84 -0.82 -15.03
C HIS A 143 2.11 -0.10 -13.90
N ARG A 144 1.40 -0.87 -13.06
CA ARG A 144 0.68 -0.37 -11.88
C ARG A 144 1.44 -0.71 -10.61
N TYR A 145 1.52 0.24 -9.69
CA TYR A 145 2.18 0.11 -8.39
C TYR A 145 1.47 0.95 -7.33
N PHE A 146 1.75 0.69 -6.06
CA PHE A 146 1.21 1.43 -4.93
C PHE A 146 2.23 2.43 -4.37
N ILE A 147 1.75 3.61 -4.00
CA ILE A 147 2.51 4.63 -3.27
C ILE A 147 2.00 4.68 -1.85
N VAL A 148 2.86 4.34 -0.90
CA VAL A 148 2.55 4.43 0.54
C VAL A 148 2.71 5.87 0.99
N THR A 149 1.69 6.42 1.62
CA THR A 149 1.71 7.78 2.20
C THR A 149 1.81 7.74 3.73
N SER A 150 1.30 6.68 4.36
CA SER A 150 1.31 6.49 5.80
C SER A 150 1.34 4.99 6.13
N VAL A 151 2.04 4.64 7.21
CA VAL A 151 2.12 3.27 7.75
C VAL A 151 1.32 3.25 9.05
N VAL A 152 0.34 2.37 9.14
CA VAL A 152 -0.48 2.16 10.35
C VAL A 152 0.16 1.07 11.20
N GLU A 153 0.51 -0.05 10.58
CA GLU A 153 1.25 -1.15 11.21
C GLU A 153 2.36 -1.65 10.27
N PRO A 154 3.56 -1.96 10.81
CA PRO A 154 4.73 -2.35 10.02
C PRO A 154 4.56 -3.70 9.34
#